data_AF-A0AAW0F8R1-F1
#
_entry.id   AF-A0AAW0F8R1-F1
#
_cell.length_a   1.000
_cell.length_b   1.000
_cell.length_c   1.000
_cell.angle_alpha   90.00
_cell.angle_beta   90.00
_cell.angle_gamma   90.00
#
_symmetry.space_group_name_H-M   'P 1'
#
loop_
_entity.id
_entity.type
_entity.pdbx_description
1 polymer ?
#
loop_
_entity_poly.entity_id
_entity_poly.type
_entity_poly.pdbx_seq_one_letter_code
_entity_poly.pdbx_strand_id
1 'polypeptide(L)'
;MSSSPSNDSHDLNDLSATLLSSSAFLLTYAIPLLVLSTVLTFSGSFLTLDRTRALPRPKTFDPENLTRRLRSWFVLEGGIGGILLGYAFGVHIATMLSIMIPNVTSAAPLRPPAFLAVWLCSVLLTSVSSGRWKYAARTVAGLIGYSTLALSISVIVHPTRLTRIVLAAVFTALGTIACLLPFPAISHTPVRIAASATGAFGVILSVSLFAHVPAWADVWERFWVDNDINWGSSREKGLSAAYCFLLVTGVICDWALHKYYGEDPDEKWNQYLSDYSLNLPNNPRRAGDFHPPLSLWDQITNFFSSEETKIHSKLQKPVTVLHKNDPQIFPSMLGDPGGAHKYSPISGPDQKVYEVDLGLSRKSGGDAKWEEFWRDVKSQAVY
;
A
#
# COMPACT_ATOMS: atom_id res chain seq x y z
N MET A 1 -65.77 18.21 -7.96
CA MET A 1 -64.59 18.49 -7.12
C MET A 1 -63.90 17.16 -6.82
N SER A 2 -62.99 16.73 -7.69
CA SER A 2 -62.14 15.57 -7.43
C SER A 2 -61.00 16.03 -6.53
N SER A 3 -60.96 15.53 -5.30
CA SER A 3 -59.77 15.61 -4.46
C SER A 3 -58.64 14.91 -5.21
N SER A 4 -57.75 15.69 -5.83
CA SER A 4 -56.47 15.18 -6.29
C SER A 4 -55.82 14.48 -5.09
N PRO A 5 -55.40 13.21 -5.22
CA PRO A 5 -54.58 12.60 -4.18
C PRO A 5 -53.36 13.51 -4.03
N SER A 6 -53.25 14.15 -2.87
CA SER A 6 -52.03 14.81 -2.47
C SER A 6 -50.95 13.75 -2.55
N ASN A 7 -50.03 13.90 -3.50
CA ASN A 7 -48.87 13.03 -3.64
C ASN A 7 -48.18 12.96 -2.28
N ASP A 8 -48.32 11.82 -1.61
CA ASP A 8 -47.52 11.41 -0.45
C ASP A 8 -46.08 11.10 -0.88
N SER A 9 -45.49 11.95 -1.73
CA SER A 9 -44.08 11.89 -2.11
C SER A 9 -43.14 12.28 -0.96
N HIS A 10 -43.69 12.65 0.19
CA HIS A 10 -42.92 12.85 1.42
C HIS A 10 -42.56 11.53 2.12
N ASP A 11 -43.28 10.43 1.89
CA ASP A 11 -43.01 9.15 2.56
C ASP A 11 -41.87 8.34 1.91
N LEU A 12 -41.44 8.71 0.70
CA LEU A 12 -40.34 8.03 -0.02
C LEU A 12 -38.94 8.47 0.47
N ASN A 13 -38.82 9.68 1.03
CA ASN A 13 -37.55 10.23 1.52
C ASN A 13 -37.01 9.51 2.77
N ASP A 14 -37.78 8.59 3.33
CA ASP A 14 -37.38 7.81 4.50
C ASP A 14 -36.85 6.43 4.10
N LEU A 15 -36.35 6.18 2.88
CA LEU A 15 -35.88 4.83 2.53
C LEU A 15 -34.68 4.40 3.41
N SER A 16 -33.74 5.31 3.69
CA SER A 16 -32.66 5.05 4.64
C SER A 16 -33.20 4.94 6.07
N ALA A 17 -34.15 5.80 6.45
CA ALA A 17 -34.83 5.75 7.74
C ALA A 17 -35.66 4.47 7.90
N THR A 18 -36.15 3.86 6.82
CA THR A 18 -36.93 2.62 6.82
C THR A 18 -36.01 1.43 6.89
N LEU A 19 -34.93 1.43 6.09
CA LEU A 19 -33.89 0.38 6.11
C LEU A 19 -33.14 0.33 7.45
N LEU A 20 -32.95 1.48 8.10
CA LEU A 20 -32.22 1.64 9.37
C LEU A 20 -33.15 2.07 10.52
N SER A 21 -34.46 1.83 10.39
CA SER A 21 -35.49 2.23 11.37
C SER A 21 -35.23 1.71 12.78
N SER A 22 -34.56 0.57 12.88
CA SER A 22 -34.10 0.03 14.14
C SER A 22 -32.72 0.59 14.50
N SER A 23 -32.63 1.19 15.68
CA SER A 23 -31.38 1.70 16.26
C SER A 23 -30.24 0.67 16.26
N ALA A 24 -30.56 -0.62 16.45
CA ALA A 24 -29.58 -1.69 16.39
C ALA A 24 -28.98 -1.85 14.98
N PHE A 25 -29.76 -1.70 13.92
CA PHE A 25 -29.27 -1.77 12.54
C PHE A 25 -28.45 -0.52 12.18
N LEU A 26 -28.90 0.66 12.62
CA LEU A 26 -28.15 1.90 12.47
C LEU A 26 -26.75 1.79 13.10
N LEU A 27 -26.66 1.32 14.34
CA LEU A 27 -25.39 1.12 15.03
C LEU A 27 -24.50 0.07 14.34
N THR A 28 -25.10 -1.05 13.93
CA THR A 28 -24.41 -2.15 13.23
C THR A 28 -23.81 -1.69 11.89
N TYR A 29 -24.46 -0.75 11.21
CA TYR A 29 -23.99 -0.19 9.94
C TYR A 29 -22.98 0.95 10.16
N ALA A 30 -23.33 1.93 10.98
CA ALA A 30 -22.60 3.19 11.08
C ALA A 30 -21.30 3.07 11.90
N ILE A 31 -21.24 2.23 12.95
CA ILE A 31 -20.04 2.10 13.79
C ILE A 31 -18.87 1.47 13.02
N PRO A 32 -19.02 0.29 12.37
CA PRO A 32 -17.92 -0.28 11.60
C PRO A 32 -17.51 0.64 10.45
N LEU A 33 -18.47 1.25 9.76
CA LEU A 33 -18.19 2.22 8.72
C LEU A 33 -17.37 3.40 9.26
N LEU A 34 -17.72 3.95 10.43
CA LEU A 34 -17.01 5.08 11.03
C LEU A 34 -15.57 4.73 11.38
N VAL A 35 -15.35 3.60 12.07
CA VAL A 35 -14.02 3.15 12.50
C VAL A 35 -13.14 2.86 11.30
N LEU A 36 -13.62 2.06 10.35
CA LEU A 36 -12.84 1.67 9.17
C LEU A 36 -12.58 2.86 8.24
N SER A 37 -13.56 3.75 8.07
CA SER A 37 -13.40 4.95 7.25
C SER A 37 -12.44 5.95 7.87
N THR A 38 -12.38 6.04 9.21
CA THR A 38 -11.36 6.86 9.89
C THR A 38 -9.95 6.36 9.58
N VAL A 39 -9.71 5.05 9.69
CA VAL A 39 -8.42 4.44 9.32
C VAL A 39 -8.10 4.69 7.85
N LEU A 40 -9.09 4.52 6.97
CA LEU A 40 -8.93 4.71 5.54
C LEU A 40 -8.63 6.18 5.17
N THR A 41 -9.22 7.14 5.88
CA THR A 41 -9.03 8.58 5.65
C THR A 41 -7.56 8.98 5.78
N PHE A 42 -6.88 8.47 6.82
CA PHE A 42 -5.54 8.92 7.21
C PHE A 42 -4.41 7.97 6.77
N SER A 43 -4.72 6.70 6.46
CA SER A 43 -3.68 5.68 6.18
C SER A 43 -4.06 4.68 5.09
N GLY A 44 -5.15 4.93 4.35
CA GLY A 44 -5.72 3.93 3.44
C GLY A 44 -4.75 3.50 2.33
N SER A 45 -4.09 4.44 1.67
CA SER A 45 -3.12 4.12 0.60
C SER A 45 -1.80 3.59 1.15
N PHE A 46 -1.31 4.11 2.26
CA PHE A 46 -0.13 3.58 2.94
C PHE A 46 -0.29 2.09 3.28
N LEU A 47 -1.44 1.71 3.84
CA LEU A 47 -1.80 0.33 4.17
C LEU A 47 -2.11 -0.55 2.93
N THR A 48 -2.30 0.05 1.75
CA THR A 48 -2.59 -0.65 0.49
C THR A 48 -1.34 -0.85 -0.37
N LEU A 49 -0.46 0.14 -0.41
CA LEU A 49 0.63 0.22 -1.38
C LEU A 49 2.00 -0.08 -0.79
N ASP A 50 2.27 0.38 0.44
CA ASP A 50 3.63 0.49 0.95
C ASP A 50 3.94 -0.64 1.96
N ARG A 51 3.24 -0.70 3.10
CA ARG A 51 3.68 -1.56 4.22
C ARG A 51 3.37 -3.05 4.04
N THR A 52 2.30 -3.40 3.35
CA THR A 52 1.81 -4.79 3.29
C THR A 52 2.47 -5.64 2.21
N ARG A 53 3.33 -5.03 1.37
CA ARG A 53 4.09 -5.75 0.34
C ARG A 53 5.45 -6.24 0.82
N ALA A 54 5.91 -5.75 1.97
CA ALA A 54 7.26 -5.99 2.47
C ALA A 54 7.42 -7.31 3.24
N LEU A 55 6.40 -8.18 3.33
CA LEU A 55 6.64 -9.51 3.90
C LEU A 55 7.56 -10.29 2.95
N PRO A 56 8.83 -10.54 3.33
CA PRO A 56 9.81 -11.11 2.43
C PRO A 56 9.32 -12.49 2.01
N ARG A 57 9.26 -12.72 0.69
CA ARG A 57 9.07 -14.08 0.18
C ARG A 57 10.32 -14.85 0.60
N PRO A 58 10.21 -15.89 1.46
CA PRO A 58 11.37 -16.70 1.81
C PRO A 58 11.93 -17.28 0.51
N LYS A 59 13.14 -16.84 0.14
CA LYS A 59 13.84 -17.27 -1.08
C LYS A 59 14.39 -18.69 -0.94
N THR A 60 14.44 -19.22 0.28
CA THR A 60 14.84 -20.60 0.57
C THR A 60 13.69 -21.55 0.26
N PHE A 61 13.81 -22.15 -0.92
CA PHE A 61 13.03 -23.27 -1.40
C PHE A 61 13.21 -24.46 -0.46
N ASP A 62 12.15 -24.82 0.26
CA ASP A 62 11.97 -26.18 0.78
C ASP A 62 10.72 -26.83 0.16
N PRO A 63 10.83 -28.10 -0.29
CA PRO A 63 9.83 -28.76 -1.13
C PRO A 63 8.77 -29.50 -0.29
N GLU A 64 7.78 -28.79 0.24
CA GLU A 64 6.48 -29.39 0.53
C GLU A 64 5.38 -28.61 -0.20
N ASN A 65 4.91 -29.16 -1.33
CA ASN A 65 4.09 -28.46 -2.32
C ASN A 65 2.70 -28.03 -1.81
N LEU A 66 2.18 -28.62 -0.73
CA LEU A 66 0.86 -28.28 -0.19
C LEU A 66 0.88 -26.96 0.60
N THR A 67 1.90 -26.76 1.43
CA THR A 67 2.08 -25.53 2.22
C THR A 67 2.34 -24.34 1.31
N ARG A 68 3.00 -24.55 0.17
CA ARG A 68 3.24 -23.50 -0.85
C ARG A 68 1.94 -22.94 -1.45
N ARG A 69 0.94 -23.78 -1.75
CA ARG A 69 -0.32 -23.34 -2.37
C ARG A 69 -1.16 -22.52 -1.39
N LEU A 70 -1.30 -23.00 -0.15
CA LEU A 70 -2.00 -22.27 0.91
C LEU A 70 -1.27 -20.97 1.24
N ARG A 71 0.05 -21.00 1.41
CA ARG A 71 0.85 -19.78 1.67
C ARG A 71 0.69 -18.74 0.56
N SER A 72 0.69 -19.16 -0.71
CA SER A 72 0.43 -18.26 -1.84
C SER A 72 -0.97 -17.62 -1.75
N TRP A 73 -1.98 -18.37 -1.32
CA TRP A 73 -3.35 -17.86 -1.12
C TRP A 73 -3.45 -16.81 -0.01
N PHE A 74 -2.60 -16.88 1.01
CA PHE A 74 -2.55 -15.90 2.10
C PHE A 74 -1.72 -14.64 1.79
N VAL A 75 -1.13 -14.51 0.59
CA VAL A 75 -0.41 -13.29 0.19
C VAL A 75 -1.42 -12.18 -0.12
N LEU A 76 -1.56 -11.23 0.80
CA LEU A 76 -2.40 -10.04 0.66
C LEU A 76 -1.67 -8.95 -0.15
N GLU A 77 -1.66 -9.08 -1.48
CA GLU A 77 -0.97 -8.10 -2.35
C GLU A 77 -1.60 -6.69 -2.29
N GLY A 78 -2.91 -6.63 -2.02
CA GLY A 78 -3.64 -5.39 -1.75
C GLY A 78 -3.56 -4.95 -0.30
N GLY A 79 -3.06 -5.80 0.60
CA GLY A 79 -2.87 -5.48 2.01
C GLY A 79 -4.15 -5.28 2.81
N ILE A 80 -3.96 -4.81 4.04
CA ILE A 80 -5.04 -4.40 4.93
C ILE A 80 -5.81 -3.22 4.32
N GLY A 81 -5.12 -2.25 3.71
CA GLY A 81 -5.79 -1.12 3.07
C GLY A 81 -6.70 -1.56 1.91
N GLY A 82 -6.28 -2.57 1.13
CA GLY A 82 -7.13 -3.20 0.13
C GLY A 82 -8.39 -3.83 0.72
N ILE A 83 -8.27 -4.56 1.84
CA ILE A 83 -9.43 -5.11 2.57
C ILE A 83 -10.39 -4.00 3.00
N LEU A 84 -9.88 -2.89 3.57
CA LEU A 84 -10.69 -1.76 4.00
C LEU A 84 -11.40 -1.05 2.84
N LEU A 85 -10.72 -0.86 1.72
CA LEU A 85 -11.30 -0.31 0.49
C LEU A 85 -12.38 -1.22 -0.08
N GLY A 86 -12.14 -2.52 -0.08
CA GLY A 86 -13.14 -3.52 -0.48
C GLY A 86 -14.36 -3.47 0.41
N TYR A 87 -14.18 -3.43 1.73
CA TYR A 87 -15.26 -3.26 2.68
C TYR A 87 -16.10 -2.02 2.35
N ALA A 88 -15.47 -0.85 2.23
CA ALA A 88 -16.17 0.41 1.96
C ALA A 88 -16.91 0.35 0.61
N PHE A 89 -16.28 -0.18 -0.44
CA PHE A 89 -16.93 -0.36 -1.73
C PHE A 89 -18.12 -1.32 -1.65
N GLY A 90 -17.98 -2.45 -0.96
CA GLY A 90 -19.04 -3.43 -0.75
C GLY A 90 -20.24 -2.85 0.00
N VAL A 91 -19.99 -2.01 1.01
CA VAL A 91 -21.02 -1.25 1.72
C VAL A 91 -21.75 -0.31 0.76
N HIS A 92 -21.00 0.55 0.07
CA HIS A 92 -21.56 1.58 -0.78
C HIS A 92 -22.31 1.02 -1.99
N ILE A 93 -21.81 -0.04 -2.64
CA ILE A 93 -22.50 -0.65 -3.78
C ILE A 93 -23.78 -1.38 -3.34
N ALA A 94 -23.77 -2.04 -2.18
CA ALA A 94 -24.98 -2.69 -1.65
C ALA A 94 -26.06 -1.66 -1.33
N THR A 95 -25.67 -0.55 -0.68
CA THR A 95 -26.57 0.58 -0.38
C THR A 95 -27.06 1.26 -1.66
N MET A 96 -26.17 1.54 -2.62
CA MET A 96 -26.56 2.16 -3.88
C MET A 96 -27.56 1.28 -4.64
N LEU A 97 -27.30 -0.03 -4.77
CA LEU A 97 -28.19 -0.95 -5.48
C LEU A 97 -29.53 -1.15 -4.75
N SER A 98 -29.53 -1.20 -3.42
CA SER A 98 -30.75 -1.38 -2.64
C SER A 98 -31.71 -0.19 -2.76
N ILE A 99 -31.18 1.02 -2.92
CA ILE A 99 -31.98 2.23 -3.11
C ILE A 99 -32.31 2.41 -4.61
N MET A 100 -31.39 2.11 -5.52
CA MET A 100 -31.59 2.33 -6.96
C MET A 100 -32.60 1.35 -7.59
N ILE A 101 -32.55 0.06 -7.26
CA ILE A 101 -33.39 -0.96 -7.91
C ILE A 101 -34.88 -0.67 -7.70
N PRO A 102 -35.40 -0.43 -6.48
CA PRO A 102 -36.81 -0.11 -6.28
C PRO A 102 -37.24 1.24 -6.88
N ASN A 103 -36.29 2.18 -7.04
CA ASN A 103 -36.57 3.50 -7.63
C ASN A 103 -36.67 3.47 -9.16
N VAL A 104 -35.96 2.55 -9.82
CA VAL A 104 -35.93 2.43 -11.28
C VAL A 104 -36.85 1.31 -11.80
N THR A 105 -37.18 0.34 -10.95
CA THR A 105 -37.98 -0.84 -11.29
C THR A 105 -39.20 -0.96 -10.37
N SER A 106 -40.21 -1.71 -10.76
CA SER A 106 -41.37 -2.01 -9.89
C SER A 106 -41.07 -3.04 -8.79
N ALA A 107 -39.81 -3.31 -8.48
CA ALA A 107 -39.42 -4.27 -7.45
C ALA A 107 -39.70 -3.70 -6.05
N ALA A 108 -40.15 -4.55 -5.13
CA ALA A 108 -40.34 -4.16 -3.74
C ALA A 108 -39.00 -3.85 -3.05
N PRO A 109 -38.95 -2.86 -2.14
CA PRO A 109 -37.74 -2.56 -1.37
C PRO A 109 -37.32 -3.75 -0.49
N LEU A 110 -36.01 -3.88 -0.26
CA LEU A 110 -35.47 -4.97 0.55
C LEU A 110 -35.90 -4.82 2.02
N ARG A 111 -36.35 -5.92 2.61
CA ARG A 111 -36.56 -5.99 4.07
C ARG A 111 -35.21 -5.88 4.80
N PRO A 112 -35.14 -5.31 6.02
CA PRO A 112 -33.89 -5.14 6.77
C PRO A 112 -32.98 -6.40 6.87
N PRO A 113 -33.48 -7.62 7.18
CA PRO A 113 -32.61 -8.80 7.22
C PRO A 113 -32.07 -9.21 5.85
N ALA A 114 -32.85 -9.00 4.78
CA ALA A 114 -32.40 -9.28 3.42
C ALA A 114 -31.33 -8.27 2.97
N PHE A 115 -31.50 -6.99 3.32
CA PHE A 115 -30.49 -5.98 3.09
C PHE A 115 -29.17 -6.31 3.79
N LEU A 116 -29.23 -6.73 5.07
CA LEU A 116 -28.04 -7.13 5.83
C LEU A 116 -27.30 -8.32 5.18
N ALA A 117 -28.04 -9.31 4.67
CA ALA A 117 -27.45 -10.44 3.96
C ALA A 117 -26.73 -10.00 2.66
N VAL A 118 -27.38 -9.16 1.84
CA VAL A 118 -26.79 -8.62 0.60
C VAL A 118 -25.55 -7.78 0.91
N TRP A 119 -25.64 -6.92 1.92
CA TRP A 119 -24.54 -6.11 2.41
C TRP A 119 -23.34 -6.95 2.85
N LEU A 120 -23.56 -7.95 3.71
CA LEU A 120 -22.49 -8.82 4.20
C LEU A 120 -21.83 -9.62 3.07
N CYS A 121 -22.63 -10.19 2.16
CA CYS A 121 -22.11 -10.91 1.00
C CYS A 121 -21.26 -10.01 0.08
N SER A 122 -21.75 -8.80 -0.20
CA SER A 122 -21.04 -7.79 -1.00
C SER A 122 -19.70 -7.42 -0.35
N VAL A 123 -19.72 -7.10 0.95
CA VAL A 123 -18.53 -6.74 1.73
C VAL A 123 -17.51 -7.87 1.75
N LEU A 124 -17.92 -9.11 2.02
CA LEU A 124 -17.00 -10.25 2.08
C LEU A 124 -16.33 -10.49 0.73
N LEU A 125 -17.12 -10.52 -0.36
CA LEU A 125 -16.61 -10.78 -1.71
C LEU A 125 -15.61 -9.69 -2.15
N THR A 126 -15.99 -8.43 -1.96
CA THR A 126 -15.17 -7.29 -2.37
C THR A 126 -13.92 -7.16 -1.53
N SER A 127 -14.00 -7.30 -0.20
CA SER A 127 -12.87 -7.23 0.74
C SER A 127 -11.82 -8.32 0.48
N VAL A 128 -12.27 -9.57 0.26
CA VAL A 128 -11.34 -10.67 -0.06
C VAL A 128 -10.65 -10.42 -1.38
N SER A 129 -11.40 -9.98 -2.40
CA SER A 129 -10.86 -9.73 -3.73
C SER A 129 -9.83 -8.58 -3.73
N SER A 130 -10.18 -7.46 -3.11
CA SER A 130 -9.30 -6.29 -3.02
C SER A 130 -8.11 -6.52 -2.10
N GLY A 131 -8.25 -7.27 -1.00
CA GLY A 131 -7.13 -7.65 -0.15
C GLY A 131 -6.13 -8.57 -0.87
N ARG A 132 -6.65 -9.49 -1.69
CA ARG A 132 -5.84 -10.51 -2.35
C ARG A 132 -5.06 -10.01 -3.55
N TRP A 133 -5.67 -9.21 -4.42
CA TRP A 133 -5.08 -8.80 -5.70
C TRP A 133 -4.77 -7.31 -5.74
N LYS A 134 -3.52 -6.96 -6.05
CA LYS A 134 -3.07 -5.57 -6.17
C LYS A 134 -3.91 -4.74 -7.14
N TYR A 135 -4.25 -5.29 -8.31
CA TYR A 135 -5.05 -4.59 -9.30
C TYR A 135 -6.51 -4.44 -8.87
N ALA A 136 -7.08 -5.45 -8.21
CA ALA A 136 -8.42 -5.34 -7.65
C ALA A 136 -8.50 -4.22 -6.59
N ALA A 137 -7.51 -4.12 -5.70
CA ALA A 137 -7.43 -3.03 -4.72
C ALA A 137 -7.42 -1.65 -5.39
N ARG A 138 -6.62 -1.48 -6.45
CA ARG A 138 -6.50 -0.22 -7.18
C ARG A 138 -7.76 0.14 -7.98
N THR A 139 -8.37 -0.85 -8.64
CA THR A 139 -9.66 -0.66 -9.33
C THR A 139 -10.73 -0.25 -8.32
N VAL A 140 -10.84 -0.96 -7.20
CA VAL A 140 -11.81 -0.65 -6.16
C VAL A 140 -11.57 0.74 -5.59
N ALA A 141 -10.32 1.10 -5.27
CA ALA A 141 -9.97 2.46 -4.82
C ALA A 141 -10.43 3.52 -5.82
N GLY A 142 -10.10 3.34 -7.11
CA GLY A 142 -10.51 4.25 -8.16
C GLY A 142 -12.03 4.40 -8.27
N LEU A 143 -12.74 3.26 -8.32
CA LEU A 143 -14.19 3.25 -8.46
C LEU A 143 -14.87 3.96 -7.29
N ILE A 144 -14.58 3.55 -6.06
CA ILE A 144 -15.26 4.09 -4.88
C ILE A 144 -14.77 5.48 -4.50
N GLY A 145 -13.47 5.74 -4.56
CA GLY A 145 -12.90 7.02 -4.13
C GLY A 145 -13.32 8.17 -5.03
N TYR A 146 -13.30 7.98 -6.34
CA TYR A 146 -13.69 9.06 -7.26
C TYR A 146 -15.20 9.19 -7.45
N SER A 147 -15.99 8.10 -7.28
CA SER A 147 -17.45 8.23 -7.23
C SER A 147 -17.90 8.99 -5.98
N THR A 148 -17.37 8.65 -4.81
CA THR A 148 -17.66 9.36 -3.55
C THR A 148 -17.17 10.80 -3.57
N LEU A 149 -15.99 11.08 -4.15
CA LEU A 149 -15.50 12.44 -4.36
C LEU A 149 -16.45 13.27 -5.24
N ALA A 150 -16.89 12.71 -6.38
CA ALA A 150 -17.84 13.38 -7.27
C ALA A 150 -19.21 13.61 -6.62
N LEU A 151 -19.68 12.65 -5.82
CA LEU A 151 -20.91 12.78 -5.03
C LEU A 151 -20.76 13.87 -3.97
N SER A 152 -19.66 13.91 -3.21
CA SER A 152 -19.40 14.99 -2.25
C SER A 152 -19.39 16.36 -2.91
N ILE A 153 -18.72 16.51 -4.06
CA ILE A 153 -18.73 17.76 -4.82
C ILE A 153 -20.16 18.10 -5.26
N SER A 154 -20.95 17.11 -5.68
CA SER A 154 -22.35 17.30 -6.04
C SER A 154 -23.19 17.78 -4.85
N VAL A 155 -22.96 17.24 -3.64
CA VAL A 155 -23.60 17.68 -2.40
C VAL A 155 -23.15 19.08 -1.99
N ILE A 156 -21.96 19.53 -2.37
CA ILE A 156 -21.46 20.87 -2.05
C ILE A 156 -21.99 21.93 -3.04
N VAL A 157 -22.01 21.60 -4.33
CA VAL A 157 -22.31 22.54 -5.42
C VAL A 157 -23.80 22.59 -5.79
N HIS A 158 -24.53 21.51 -5.49
CA HIS A 158 -25.96 21.34 -5.80
C HIS A 158 -26.28 21.41 -7.31
N PRO A 159 -25.51 20.71 -8.19
CA PRO A 159 -25.73 20.84 -9.61
C PRO A 159 -26.99 20.09 -10.06
N THR A 160 -27.39 20.28 -11.31
CA THR A 160 -28.54 19.56 -11.89
C THR A 160 -28.30 18.04 -11.91
N ARG A 161 -29.38 17.24 -11.95
CA ARG A 161 -29.31 15.77 -12.02
C ARG A 161 -28.38 15.25 -13.13
N LEU A 162 -28.51 15.81 -14.33
CA LEU A 162 -27.65 15.43 -15.46
C LEU A 162 -26.18 15.71 -15.15
N THR A 163 -25.87 16.87 -14.59
CA THR A 163 -24.50 17.25 -14.22
C THR A 163 -23.92 16.31 -13.17
N ARG A 164 -24.70 15.89 -12.16
CA ARG A 164 -24.27 14.91 -11.13
C ARG A 164 -23.83 13.59 -11.77
N ILE A 165 -24.65 13.06 -12.68
CA ILE A 165 -24.38 11.79 -13.37
C ILE A 165 -23.11 11.90 -14.23
N VAL A 166 -22.99 12.96 -15.03
CA VAL A 166 -21.82 13.18 -15.88
C VAL A 166 -20.56 13.36 -15.04
N LEU A 167 -20.64 14.15 -13.95
CA LEU A 167 -19.51 14.38 -13.05
C LEU A 167 -19.02 13.07 -12.44
N ALA A 168 -19.92 12.25 -11.88
CA ALA A 168 -19.56 10.96 -11.30
C ALA A 168 -18.98 10.01 -12.35
N ALA A 169 -19.60 9.90 -13.53
CA ALA A 169 -19.10 9.03 -14.60
C ALA A 169 -17.67 9.42 -15.03
N VAL A 170 -17.40 10.72 -15.23
CA VAL A 170 -16.09 11.23 -15.63
C VAL A 170 -15.04 11.03 -14.53
N PHE A 171 -15.35 11.44 -13.29
CA PHE A 171 -14.43 11.30 -12.17
C PHE A 171 -14.10 9.83 -11.90
N THR A 172 -15.11 8.96 -11.85
CA THR A 172 -14.93 7.53 -11.65
C THR A 172 -14.08 6.91 -12.76
N ALA A 173 -14.37 7.19 -14.03
CA ALA A 173 -13.60 6.64 -15.15
C ALA A 173 -12.14 7.13 -15.15
N LEU A 174 -11.93 8.44 -15.14
CA LEU A 174 -10.58 9.02 -15.19
C LEU A 174 -9.75 8.68 -13.94
N GLY A 175 -10.39 8.75 -12.77
CA GLY A 175 -9.77 8.41 -11.50
C GLY A 175 -9.37 6.94 -11.41
N THR A 176 -10.22 6.03 -11.90
CA THR A 176 -9.89 4.59 -11.98
C THR A 176 -8.73 4.33 -12.93
N ILE A 177 -8.72 4.97 -14.11
CA ILE A 177 -7.59 4.87 -15.05
C ILE A 177 -6.29 5.36 -14.38
N ALA A 178 -6.33 6.50 -13.69
CA ALA A 178 -5.18 7.06 -12.98
C ALA A 178 -4.66 6.13 -11.88
N CYS A 179 -5.55 5.49 -11.12
CA CYS A 179 -5.19 4.48 -10.10
C CYS A 179 -4.57 3.20 -10.71
N LEU A 180 -4.91 2.87 -11.95
CA LEU A 180 -4.43 1.66 -12.64
C LEU A 180 -3.15 1.85 -13.44
N LEU A 181 -2.62 3.08 -13.55
CA LEU A 181 -1.38 3.33 -14.26
C LEU A 181 -0.24 2.45 -13.71
N PRO A 182 0.63 1.91 -14.60
CA PRO A 182 1.69 1.00 -14.20
C PRO A 182 2.84 1.70 -13.47
N PHE A 183 2.95 3.02 -13.58
CA PHE A 183 4.02 3.83 -13.00
C PHE A 183 3.74 4.13 -11.53
N PRO A 184 4.51 3.57 -10.56
CA PRO A 184 4.23 3.77 -9.13
C PRO A 184 4.22 5.25 -8.73
N ALA A 185 5.15 6.04 -9.28
CA ALA A 185 5.22 7.49 -9.02
C ALA A 185 3.92 8.22 -9.36
N ILE A 186 3.22 7.79 -10.43
CA ILE A 186 2.01 8.45 -10.90
C ILE A 186 0.78 7.83 -10.24
N SER A 187 0.74 6.50 -10.05
CA SER A 187 -0.45 5.81 -9.53
C SER A 187 -0.64 6.00 -8.02
N HIS A 188 0.41 6.36 -7.26
CA HIS A 188 0.31 6.49 -5.80
C HIS A 188 -0.54 7.69 -5.39
N THR A 189 -0.38 8.86 -6.03
CA THR A 189 -1.13 10.07 -5.70
C THR A 189 -2.65 9.93 -5.92
N PRO A 190 -3.14 9.39 -7.06
CA PRO A 190 -4.56 9.09 -7.26
C PRO A 190 -5.12 8.14 -6.21
N VAL A 191 -4.39 7.07 -5.88
CA VAL A 191 -4.84 6.10 -4.86
C VAL A 191 -4.91 6.74 -3.47
N ARG A 192 -4.00 7.67 -3.14
CA ARG A 192 -4.04 8.47 -1.90
C ARG A 192 -5.31 9.32 -1.80
N ILE A 193 -5.57 10.09 -2.85
CA ILE A 193 -6.77 10.93 -2.93
C ILE A 193 -8.03 10.06 -2.85
N ALA A 194 -8.06 8.96 -3.59
CA ALA A 194 -9.20 8.05 -3.62
C ALA A 194 -9.48 7.39 -2.26
N ALA A 195 -8.45 6.87 -1.59
CA ALA A 195 -8.59 6.27 -0.26
C ALA A 195 -9.04 7.31 0.78
N SER A 196 -8.42 8.50 0.77
CA SER A 196 -8.78 9.59 1.68
C SER A 196 -10.21 10.10 1.43
N ALA A 197 -10.62 10.25 0.16
CA ALA A 197 -11.97 10.63 -0.21
C ALA A 197 -13.02 9.60 0.23
N THR A 198 -12.74 8.31 0.03
CA THR A 198 -13.62 7.22 0.48
C THR A 198 -13.77 7.23 2.01
N GLY A 199 -12.65 7.37 2.73
CA GLY A 199 -12.65 7.44 4.18
C GLY A 199 -13.40 8.67 4.71
N ALA A 200 -13.09 9.85 4.19
CA ALA A 200 -13.76 11.09 4.59
C ALA A 200 -15.26 11.01 4.31
N PHE A 201 -15.66 10.45 3.16
CA PHE A 201 -17.06 10.22 2.82
C PHE A 201 -17.75 9.28 3.83
N GLY A 202 -17.14 8.15 4.15
CA GLY A 202 -17.69 7.20 5.12
C GLY A 202 -17.80 7.76 6.54
N VAL A 203 -16.83 8.56 6.98
CA VAL A 203 -16.89 9.27 8.28
C VAL A 203 -18.07 10.24 8.30
N ILE A 204 -18.20 11.08 7.28
CA ILE A 204 -19.28 12.07 7.19
C ILE A 204 -20.65 11.39 7.09
N LEU A 205 -20.76 10.31 6.31
CA LEU A 205 -21.98 9.52 6.19
C LEU A 205 -22.39 8.91 7.54
N SER A 206 -21.45 8.32 8.29
CA SER A 206 -21.73 7.80 9.62
C SER A 206 -22.18 8.90 10.60
N VAL A 207 -21.51 10.06 10.59
CA VAL A 207 -21.90 11.20 11.43
C VAL A 207 -23.29 11.72 11.04
N SER A 208 -23.59 11.83 9.75
CA SER A 208 -24.91 12.29 9.29
C SER A 208 -26.03 11.32 9.64
N LEU A 209 -25.74 10.02 9.63
CA LEU A 209 -26.69 8.99 10.06
C LEU A 209 -27.01 9.12 11.55
N PHE A 210 -26.01 9.35 12.41
CA PHE A 210 -26.23 9.60 13.83
C PHE A 210 -26.89 10.94 14.14
N ALA A 211 -26.58 11.97 13.35
CA ALA A 211 -27.13 13.32 13.53
C ALA A 211 -28.48 13.52 12.83
N HIS A 212 -29.00 12.49 12.15
CA HIS A 212 -30.22 12.54 11.34
C HIS A 212 -30.22 13.74 10.36
N VAL A 213 -29.12 13.91 9.62
CA VAL A 213 -28.99 14.97 8.60
C VAL A 213 -29.23 14.35 7.22
N PRO A 214 -30.45 14.47 6.65
CA PRO A 214 -30.84 13.75 5.43
C PRO A 214 -29.98 14.14 4.22
N ALA A 215 -29.48 15.39 4.19
CA ALA A 215 -28.63 15.86 3.10
C ALA A 215 -27.38 15.00 2.87
N TRP A 216 -26.81 14.44 3.93
CA TRP A 216 -25.63 13.56 3.88
C TRP A 216 -25.96 12.08 4.11
N ALA A 217 -27.05 11.76 4.83
CA ALA A 217 -27.49 10.39 5.03
C ALA A 217 -27.96 9.72 3.73
N ASP A 218 -28.60 10.50 2.85
CA ASP A 218 -29.26 10.02 1.62
C ASP A 218 -28.51 10.43 0.34
N VAL A 219 -27.18 10.58 0.42
CA VAL A 219 -26.37 11.05 -0.72
C VAL A 219 -26.52 10.18 -1.96
N TRP A 220 -26.66 8.87 -1.78
CA TRP A 220 -26.84 7.96 -2.91
C TRP A 220 -28.19 8.17 -3.59
N GLU A 221 -29.27 8.38 -2.83
CA GLU A 221 -30.59 8.69 -3.39
C GLU A 221 -30.57 9.99 -4.19
N ARG A 222 -29.86 11.00 -3.66
CA ARG A 222 -29.61 12.26 -4.35
C ARG A 222 -28.82 12.11 -5.64
N PHE A 223 -28.30 10.93 -5.99
CA PHE A 223 -27.69 10.76 -7.31
C PHE A 223 -28.73 10.71 -8.44
N TRP A 224 -29.95 10.25 -8.17
CA TRP A 224 -31.00 10.07 -9.18
C TRP A 224 -32.33 10.75 -8.86
N VAL A 225 -32.54 11.26 -7.65
CA VAL A 225 -33.72 12.08 -7.35
C VAL A 225 -33.48 13.53 -7.81
N ASP A 226 -34.53 14.14 -8.37
CA ASP A 226 -34.49 15.55 -8.76
C ASP A 226 -34.27 16.45 -7.54
N ASN A 227 -33.77 17.67 -7.75
CA ASN A 227 -33.44 18.57 -6.65
C ASN A 227 -34.73 18.96 -5.91
N ASP A 228 -34.98 18.31 -4.78
CA ASP A 228 -35.99 18.70 -3.82
C ASP A 228 -35.55 19.97 -3.06
N ILE A 229 -36.43 20.57 -2.27
CA ILE A 229 -36.27 21.96 -1.77
C ILE A 229 -35.28 22.08 -0.58
N ASN A 230 -34.72 20.98 -0.05
CA ASN A 230 -34.01 20.97 1.23
C ASN A 230 -32.46 21.12 1.15
N TRP A 231 -31.92 21.71 0.08
CA TRP A 231 -30.48 21.90 -0.06
C TRP A 231 -29.99 23.16 0.66
N GLY A 232 -28.74 23.14 1.11
CA GLY A 232 -28.06 24.32 1.65
C GLY A 232 -28.37 24.62 3.12
N SER A 233 -28.85 23.62 3.87
CA SER A 233 -29.03 23.75 5.32
C SER A 233 -27.69 24.06 6.02
N SER A 234 -27.72 24.74 7.16
CA SER A 234 -26.51 25.06 7.92
C SER A 234 -25.75 23.80 8.37
N ARG A 235 -26.48 22.73 8.71
CA ARG A 235 -25.92 21.42 9.10
C ARG A 235 -25.19 20.76 7.93
N GLU A 236 -25.81 20.77 6.75
CA GLU A 236 -25.19 20.26 5.52
C GLU A 236 -23.88 21.01 5.18
N LYS A 237 -23.89 22.34 5.25
CA LYS A 237 -22.68 23.15 5.02
C LYS A 237 -21.56 22.81 6.01
N GLY A 238 -21.90 22.57 7.28
CA GLY A 238 -20.94 22.12 8.30
C GLY A 238 -20.32 20.76 7.98
N LEU A 239 -21.14 19.78 7.58
CA LEU A 239 -20.66 18.44 7.17
C LEU A 239 -19.83 18.50 5.88
N SER A 240 -20.22 19.34 4.93
CA SER A 240 -19.46 19.60 3.70
C SER A 240 -18.09 20.21 3.97
N ALA A 241 -18.00 21.17 4.91
CA ALA A 241 -16.71 21.72 5.34
C ALA A 241 -15.85 20.66 6.04
N ALA A 242 -16.46 19.84 6.91
CA ALA A 242 -15.78 18.74 7.59
C ALA A 242 -15.25 17.69 6.59
N TYR A 243 -16.01 17.35 5.54
CA TYR A 243 -15.55 16.48 4.45
C TYR A 243 -14.27 17.02 3.80
N CYS A 244 -14.28 18.28 3.37
CA CYS A 244 -13.12 18.91 2.74
C CYS A 244 -11.90 18.93 3.67
N PHE A 245 -12.10 19.22 4.95
CA PHE A 245 -11.04 19.21 5.95
C PHE A 245 -10.45 17.81 6.15
N LEU A 246 -11.30 16.79 6.30
CA LEU A 246 -10.86 15.39 6.45
C LEU A 246 -10.12 14.89 5.21
N LEU A 247 -10.60 15.24 4.01
CA LEU A 247 -9.94 14.89 2.75
C LEU A 247 -8.53 15.47 2.66
N VAL A 248 -8.38 16.78 2.88
CA VAL A 248 -7.07 17.45 2.79
C VAL A 248 -6.12 16.92 3.87
N THR A 249 -6.59 16.84 5.11
CA THR A 249 -5.78 16.35 6.24
C THR A 249 -5.38 14.89 6.02
N GLY A 250 -6.30 14.06 5.54
CA GLY A 250 -6.05 12.65 5.25
C GLY A 250 -4.98 12.43 4.18
N VAL A 251 -5.02 13.19 3.08
CA VAL A 251 -3.99 13.15 2.03
C VAL A 251 -2.62 13.57 2.58
N ILE A 252 -2.56 14.62 3.40
CA ILE A 252 -1.32 15.08 4.04
C ILE A 252 -0.77 14.02 5.01
N CYS A 253 -1.62 13.45 5.85
CA CYS A 253 -1.23 12.40 6.79
C CYS A 253 -0.69 11.16 6.07
N ASP A 254 -1.36 10.67 5.03
CA ASP A 254 -0.89 9.51 4.28
C ASP A 254 0.43 9.78 3.55
N TRP A 255 0.60 10.99 2.99
CA TRP A 255 1.88 11.42 2.42
C TRP A 255 3.01 11.44 3.46
N ALA A 256 2.72 11.95 4.67
CA ALA A 256 3.67 11.92 5.77
C ALA A 256 3.99 10.49 6.21
N LEU A 257 2.99 9.61 6.34
CA LEU A 257 3.20 8.20 6.68
C LEU A 257 4.10 7.50 5.67
N HIS A 258 3.88 7.74 4.38
CA HIS A 258 4.77 7.22 3.35
C HIS A 258 6.19 7.74 3.49
N LYS A 259 6.36 9.05 3.69
CA LYS A 259 7.69 9.68 3.79
C LYS A 259 8.48 9.17 5.01
N TYR A 260 7.83 8.98 6.15
CA TYR A 260 8.50 8.63 7.41
C TYR A 260 8.55 7.12 7.68
N TYR A 261 7.57 6.35 7.22
CA TYR A 261 7.44 4.91 7.53
C TYR A 261 7.31 4.02 6.29
N GLY A 262 7.18 4.60 5.09
CA GLY A 262 7.02 3.84 3.85
C GLY A 262 8.34 3.45 3.19
N GLU A 263 9.41 4.19 3.47
CA GLU A 263 10.75 3.77 3.09
C GLU A 263 11.25 2.75 4.12
N ASP A 264 11.51 1.51 3.68
CA ASP A 264 12.11 0.51 4.54
C ASP A 264 13.64 0.73 4.56
N PRO A 265 14.20 1.34 5.63
CA PRO A 265 15.64 1.55 5.71
C PRO A 265 16.38 0.22 5.73
N ASP A 266 15.75 -0.86 6.23
CA ASP A 266 16.36 -2.18 6.27
C ASP A 266 16.41 -2.79 4.87
N GLU A 267 15.41 -2.55 4.02
CA GLU A 267 15.48 -2.99 2.61
C GLU A 267 16.62 -2.27 1.87
N LYS A 268 16.76 -0.95 2.05
CA LYS A 268 17.88 -0.19 1.47
C LYS A 268 19.22 -0.68 2.01
N TRP A 269 19.29 -0.97 3.31
CA TRP A 269 20.50 -1.48 3.96
C TRP A 269 20.84 -2.89 3.47
N ASN A 270 19.86 -3.78 3.35
CA ASN A 270 20.02 -5.13 2.84
C ASN A 270 20.43 -5.13 1.36
N GLN A 271 19.84 -4.24 0.56
CA GLN A 271 20.23 -4.07 -0.83
C GLN A 271 21.67 -3.56 -0.92
N TYR A 272 22.03 -2.55 -0.13
CA TYR A 272 23.40 -2.06 -0.02
C TYR A 272 24.38 -3.16 0.40
N LEU A 273 24.06 -3.95 1.42
CA LEU A 273 24.91 -5.07 1.86
C LEU A 273 25.01 -6.16 0.79
N SER A 274 23.92 -6.44 0.07
CA SER A 274 23.92 -7.42 -1.03
C SER A 274 24.79 -6.93 -2.20
N ASP A 275 24.62 -5.68 -2.62
CA ASP A 275 25.41 -5.06 -3.68
C ASP A 275 26.87 -4.94 -3.27
N TYR A 276 27.12 -4.59 -2.00
CA TYR A 276 28.45 -4.61 -1.42
C TYR A 276 29.05 -6.00 -1.53
N SER A 277 28.34 -7.06 -1.10
CA SER A 277 28.79 -8.45 -1.15
C SER A 277 29.02 -8.99 -2.57
N LEU A 278 28.20 -8.58 -3.54
CA LEU A 278 28.29 -9.00 -4.94
C LEU A 278 29.45 -8.30 -5.68
N ASN A 279 29.72 -7.04 -5.34
CA ASN A 279 30.77 -6.24 -5.96
C ASN A 279 32.12 -6.36 -5.24
N LEU A 280 32.23 -7.21 -4.22
CA LEU A 280 33.52 -7.54 -3.59
C LEU A 280 34.42 -8.18 -4.67
N PRO A 281 35.58 -7.58 -5.01
CA PRO A 281 36.52 -8.22 -5.92
C PRO A 281 36.89 -9.59 -5.35
N ASN A 282 36.73 -10.66 -6.12
CA ASN A 282 36.96 -12.04 -5.68
C ASN A 282 38.46 -12.37 -5.61
N ASN A 283 39.23 -11.48 -4.98
CA ASN A 283 40.67 -11.58 -4.86
C ASN A 283 40.97 -12.43 -3.60
N PRO A 284 41.67 -13.58 -3.72
CA PRO A 284 41.97 -14.46 -2.58
C PRO A 284 42.79 -13.81 -1.46
N ARG A 285 43.39 -12.62 -1.69
CA ARG A 285 44.08 -11.80 -0.67
C ARG A 285 43.15 -10.89 0.17
N ARG A 286 41.84 -11.18 0.19
CA ARG A 286 40.78 -10.30 0.73
C ARG A 286 40.24 -10.67 2.11
N ALA A 287 40.59 -11.84 2.63
CA ALA A 287 40.77 -11.91 4.09
C ALA A 287 41.93 -10.96 4.35
N GLY A 288 41.63 -9.67 4.53
CA GLY A 288 42.65 -8.64 4.59
C GLY A 288 43.73 -9.09 5.55
N ASP A 289 44.99 -8.81 5.22
CA ASP A 289 46.04 -8.85 6.23
C ASP A 289 45.59 -7.87 7.30
N PHE A 290 44.88 -8.40 8.30
CA PHE A 290 44.40 -7.68 9.45
C PHE A 290 45.66 -7.46 10.27
N HIS A 291 46.45 -6.48 9.86
CA HIS A 291 47.49 -5.94 10.70
C HIS A 291 46.73 -5.17 11.77
N PRO A 292 46.68 -5.68 13.02
CA PRO A 292 46.10 -4.90 14.10
C PRO A 292 46.79 -3.52 14.08
N PRO A 293 46.06 -2.43 14.38
CA PRO A 293 46.67 -1.11 14.43
C PRO A 293 47.91 -1.21 15.33
N LEU A 294 49.08 -0.90 14.76
CA LEU A 294 50.34 -0.93 15.48
C LEU A 294 50.17 -0.15 16.77
N SER A 295 50.51 -0.77 17.89
CA SER A 295 50.38 -0.11 19.19
C SER A 295 51.19 1.17 19.17
N LEU A 296 50.80 2.17 19.98
CA LEU A 296 51.59 3.41 20.11
C LEU A 296 53.07 3.11 20.44
N TRP A 297 53.33 2.02 21.17
CA TRP A 297 54.69 1.54 21.44
C TRP A 297 55.40 1.06 20.18
N ASP A 298 54.75 0.30 19.32
CA ASP A 298 55.33 -0.14 18.04
C ASP A 298 55.58 1.04 17.10
N GLN A 299 54.75 2.08 17.14
CA GLN A 299 55.00 3.31 16.37
C GLN A 299 56.22 4.06 16.89
N ILE A 300 56.40 4.12 18.21
CA ILE A 300 57.55 4.78 18.85
C ILE A 300 58.84 3.99 18.62
N THR A 301 58.83 2.66 18.79
CA THR A 301 60.01 1.83 18.57
C THR A 301 60.44 1.82 17.11
N ASN A 302 59.51 1.78 16.17
CA ASN A 302 59.81 1.93 14.74
C ASN A 302 60.36 3.32 14.40
N PHE A 303 59.89 4.38 15.07
CA PHE A 303 60.44 5.73 14.91
C PHE A 303 61.91 5.79 15.35
N PHE A 304 62.25 5.20 16.50
CA PHE A 304 63.64 5.13 16.97
C PHE A 304 64.52 4.18 16.15
N SER A 305 63.96 3.09 15.62
CA SER A 305 64.70 2.12 14.79
C SER A 305 64.95 2.61 13.36
N SER A 306 64.23 3.66 12.91
CA SER A 306 64.35 4.24 11.56
C SER A 306 65.59 5.13 11.40
N GLU A 307 66.19 5.61 12.48
CA GLU A 307 67.41 6.43 12.42
C GLU A 307 68.64 5.62 11.98
N GLU A 308 68.81 4.38 12.44
CA GLU A 308 69.97 3.56 12.06
C GLU A 308 69.92 3.08 10.59
N THR A 309 68.73 2.89 10.02
CA THR A 309 68.57 2.40 8.64
C THR A 309 68.62 3.51 7.57
N LYS A 310 68.50 4.79 7.95
CA LYS A 310 68.67 5.93 7.02
C LYS A 310 70.11 6.22 6.63
N ILE A 311 71.08 5.67 7.35
CA ILE A 311 72.50 5.83 7.00
C ILE A 311 72.90 4.85 5.87
N HIS A 312 72.26 3.69 5.75
CA HIS A 312 72.57 2.71 4.71
C HIS A 312 71.74 2.84 3.42
N SER A 313 70.57 3.49 3.45
CA SER A 313 69.67 3.56 2.28
C SER A 313 69.89 4.75 1.33
N LYS A 314 70.79 5.70 1.66
CA LYS A 314 71.15 6.82 0.77
C LYS A 314 71.92 6.43 -0.51
N LEU A 315 72.22 5.15 -0.73
CA LEU A 315 72.94 4.66 -1.91
C LEU A 315 72.06 4.01 -2.99
N GLN A 316 70.75 3.92 -2.81
CA GLN A 316 69.84 3.46 -3.86
C GLN A 316 68.62 4.38 -3.96
N LYS A 317 68.57 5.17 -5.02
CA LYS A 317 67.37 5.89 -5.47
C LYS A 317 66.54 4.95 -6.37
N PRO A 318 65.42 4.38 -5.89
CA PRO A 318 64.41 3.87 -6.80
C PRO A 318 63.55 5.02 -7.32
N VAL A 319 63.24 4.97 -8.60
CA VAL A 319 62.32 5.87 -9.31
C VAL A 319 60.90 5.53 -8.85
N THR A 320 60.27 6.40 -8.08
CA THR A 320 58.85 6.28 -7.71
C THR A 320 57.99 6.90 -8.79
N VAL A 321 57.30 6.06 -9.56
CA VAL A 321 56.22 6.46 -10.47
C VAL A 321 55.01 6.85 -9.62
N LEU A 322 54.63 8.12 -9.69
CA LEU A 322 53.52 8.71 -8.95
C LEU A 322 52.22 8.37 -9.68
N HIS A 323 51.48 7.35 -9.21
CA HIS A 323 50.13 7.09 -9.68
C HIS A 323 49.15 7.94 -8.89
N LYS A 324 48.89 9.14 -9.42
CA LYS A 324 47.86 10.07 -8.97
C LYS A 324 46.57 9.71 -9.69
N ASN A 325 45.69 8.90 -9.09
CA ASN A 325 44.26 8.77 -9.40
C ASN A 325 43.62 7.63 -8.55
N ASP A 326 43.39 7.86 -7.26
CA ASP A 326 42.41 7.08 -6.50
C ASP A 326 41.14 7.92 -6.36
N PRO A 327 39.98 7.50 -6.93
CA PRO A 327 38.71 8.15 -6.68
C PRO A 327 38.28 7.89 -5.23
N GLN A 328 37.86 8.95 -4.53
CA GLN A 328 37.38 8.87 -3.15
C GLN A 328 36.19 7.89 -3.04
N ILE A 329 36.40 6.74 -2.39
CA ILE A 329 35.40 5.67 -2.16
C ILE A 329 34.53 5.96 -0.93
N PHE A 330 34.14 7.21 -0.71
CA PHE A 330 33.14 7.53 0.33
C PHE A 330 32.14 8.52 -0.23
N PRO A 331 30.96 8.06 -0.71
CA PRO A 331 29.87 8.97 -0.96
C PRO A 331 29.44 9.58 0.38
N SER A 332 29.46 10.91 0.44
CA SER A 332 28.97 11.68 1.57
C SER A 332 27.51 11.29 1.85
N MET A 333 27.27 10.67 3.00
CA MET A 333 25.94 10.28 3.51
C MET A 333 25.05 11.48 3.90
N LEU A 334 25.49 12.73 3.68
CA LEU A 334 24.64 13.90 3.85
C LEU A 334 23.82 14.09 2.57
N GLY A 335 22.56 13.69 2.64
CA GLY A 335 21.61 13.72 1.54
C GLY A 335 21.49 15.10 0.91
N ASP A 336 21.81 15.17 -0.37
CA ASP A 336 21.49 16.29 -1.24
C ASP A 336 20.06 16.07 -1.78
N PRO A 337 19.07 16.87 -1.36
CA PRO A 337 17.69 16.68 -1.76
C PRO A 337 17.45 17.35 -3.12
N GLY A 338 17.94 16.76 -4.22
CA GLY A 338 17.64 17.33 -5.54
C GLY A 338 18.32 16.75 -6.78
N GLY A 339 19.29 15.85 -6.65
CA GLY A 339 20.05 15.36 -7.80
C GLY A 339 19.42 14.17 -8.52
N ALA A 340 18.73 14.40 -9.64
CA ALA A 340 18.42 13.35 -10.60
C ALA A 340 19.72 12.86 -11.27
N HIS A 341 20.38 11.86 -10.69
CA HIS A 341 21.56 11.22 -11.29
C HIS A 341 21.16 10.44 -12.54
N LYS A 342 21.52 10.98 -13.71
CA LYS A 342 21.58 10.23 -14.98
C LYS A 342 22.69 9.19 -14.86
N TYR A 343 22.32 7.94 -14.62
CA TYR A 343 23.19 6.81 -14.89
C TYR A 343 23.43 6.74 -16.40
N SER A 344 24.65 7.05 -16.83
CA SER A 344 25.10 6.68 -18.18
C SER A 344 25.54 5.22 -18.13
N PRO A 345 25.03 4.33 -18.99
CA PRO A 345 25.49 2.95 -19.04
C PRO A 345 26.93 2.95 -19.54
N ILE A 346 27.85 2.53 -18.66
CA ILE A 346 29.24 2.28 -19.03
C ILE A 346 29.24 0.98 -19.83
N SER A 347 29.40 1.09 -21.15
CA SER A 347 29.69 -0.03 -22.04
C SER A 347 31.13 -0.51 -21.79
N GLY A 348 31.27 -1.51 -20.92
CA GLY A 348 32.53 -2.24 -20.75
C GLY A 348 32.76 -3.24 -21.90
N PRO A 349 34.01 -3.58 -22.22
CA PRO A 349 34.34 -4.54 -23.28
C PRO A 349 33.94 -5.97 -22.89
N ASP A 350 33.55 -6.75 -23.89
CA ASP A 350 33.09 -8.15 -23.83
C ASP A 350 33.84 -9.01 -22.81
N GLN A 351 33.19 -9.28 -21.67
CA GLN A 351 33.61 -10.33 -20.75
C GLN A 351 33.26 -11.68 -21.37
N LYS A 352 34.27 -12.37 -21.91
CA LYS A 352 34.17 -13.80 -22.24
C LYS A 352 33.84 -14.57 -20.96
N VAL A 353 32.64 -15.14 -20.94
CA VAL A 353 32.20 -16.10 -19.91
C VAL A 353 33.08 -17.34 -20.05
N TYR A 354 34.03 -17.51 -19.13
CA TYR A 354 34.71 -18.78 -18.95
C TYR A 354 33.75 -19.69 -18.19
N GLU A 355 33.14 -20.62 -18.91
CA GLU A 355 32.42 -21.74 -18.35
C GLU A 355 33.44 -22.65 -17.66
N VAL A 356 33.59 -22.48 -16.35
CA VAL A 356 34.40 -23.39 -15.54
C VAL A 356 33.58 -24.65 -15.35
N ASP A 357 33.88 -25.65 -16.18
CA ASP A 357 33.34 -27.01 -16.08
C ASP A 357 33.90 -27.67 -14.80
N LEU A 358 33.23 -27.40 -13.68
CA LEU A 358 33.43 -28.13 -12.43
C LEU A 358 32.85 -29.52 -12.65
N GLY A 359 33.70 -30.44 -13.09
CA GLY A 359 33.42 -31.87 -13.26
C GLY A 359 33.04 -32.57 -11.95
N LEU A 360 31.92 -32.19 -11.36
CA LEU A 360 31.25 -32.90 -10.29
C LEU A 360 30.35 -33.93 -10.93
N SER A 361 30.97 -35.07 -11.25
CA SER A 361 30.30 -36.33 -11.53
C SER A 361 29.27 -36.60 -10.43
N ARG A 362 27.99 -36.49 -10.81
CA ARG A 362 26.82 -36.70 -9.97
C ARG A 362 26.71 -38.18 -9.64
N LYS A 363 27.46 -38.65 -8.62
CA LYS A 363 27.22 -39.96 -8.02
C LYS A 363 25.91 -39.92 -7.22
N SER A 364 24.87 -40.47 -7.85
CA SER A 364 23.62 -40.92 -7.24
C SER A 364 23.91 -41.85 -6.05
N GLY A 365 23.82 -41.34 -4.82
CA GLY A 365 24.02 -42.13 -3.60
C GLY A 365 23.81 -41.35 -2.30
N GLY A 366 22.88 -40.39 -2.30
CA GLY A 366 22.67 -39.45 -1.17
C GLY A 366 21.81 -39.97 -0.02
N ASP A 367 20.97 -40.99 -0.26
CA ASP A 367 19.94 -41.35 0.73
C ASP A 367 20.45 -42.30 1.82
N ALA A 368 21.52 -43.06 1.57
CA ALA A 368 22.04 -44.02 2.55
C ALA A 368 22.79 -43.36 3.73
N LYS A 369 23.38 -42.18 3.52
CA LYS A 369 24.22 -41.52 4.54
C LYS A 369 23.41 -40.78 5.61
N TRP A 370 22.18 -40.38 5.29
CA TRP A 370 21.28 -39.70 6.24
C TRP A 370 20.62 -40.69 7.22
N GLU A 371 20.28 -41.88 6.76
CA GLU A 371 19.76 -42.97 7.62
C GLU A 371 20.80 -43.43 8.66
N GLU A 372 22.09 -43.49 8.27
CA GLU A 372 23.19 -43.87 9.18
C GLU A 372 23.40 -42.84 10.29
N PHE A 373 23.31 -41.54 9.98
CA PHE A 373 23.45 -40.47 10.96
C PHE A 373 22.35 -40.51 12.04
N TRP A 374 21.09 -40.72 11.66
CA TRP A 374 20.00 -40.80 12.64
C TRP A 374 20.02 -42.08 13.48
N ARG A 375 20.61 -43.16 12.95
CA ARG A 375 20.79 -44.41 13.69
C ARG A 375 21.84 -44.25 14.79
N ASP A 376 22.89 -43.47 14.54
CA ASP A 376 23.96 -43.19 15.51
C ASP A 376 23.53 -42.17 16.59
N VAL A 377 22.67 -41.21 16.23
CA VAL A 377 22.08 -40.29 17.22
C VAL A 377 21.10 -41.00 18.15
N LYS A 378 20.35 -42.00 17.66
CA LYS A 378 19.45 -42.80 18.50
C LYS A 378 20.17 -43.77 19.42
N SER A 379 21.34 -44.29 19.04
CA SER A 379 22.12 -45.21 19.89
C SER A 379 22.77 -44.50 21.08
N GLN A 380 23.03 -43.20 20.98
CA GLN A 380 23.60 -42.40 22.08
C GLN A 380 22.56 -41.86 23.09
N ALA A 381 21.26 -41.96 22.78
CA ALA A 381 20.20 -41.40 23.63
C ALA A 381 19.60 -42.40 24.65
N VAL A 382 20.17 -43.60 24.77
CA VAL A 382 19.75 -44.61 25.76
C VAL A 382 20.93 -44.95 26.67
N TYR A 383 21.26 -44.04 27.58
CA TYR A 383 21.95 -44.31 28.84
C TYR A 383 21.56 -43.27 29.90
#